data_AF-A0AAX3H417-F1
#
_entry.id   AF-A0AAX3H417-F1
#
_cell.length_a   1.000
_cell.length_b   1.000
_cell.length_c   1.000
_cell.angle_alpha   90.00
_cell.angle_beta   90.00
_cell.angle_gamma   90.00
#
_symmetry.space_group_name_H-M   'P 1'
#
loop_
_entity.id
_entity.type
_entity.pdbx_description
1 polymer ?
#
loop_
_entity_poly.entity_id
_entity_poly.type
_entity_poly.pdbx_seq_one_letter_code
_entity_poly.pdbx_strand_id
1 'polypeptide(L)'
;MSEKILYFDIISGISGDMTLASLLNLGVPKEIFLEEIHKLKMSDEFNINISSKTENGIVGTKVEVITKEKHTHRNLVDIFEVIDESNLNENVKSKAKKIFMAIGEAEAKVHGTTIDKIHFHEVGAIDSIVDIVGASILVDLLCVDKVCASTVSVGSGFVKCEHGIIPIPAPATMEILKGVPIKLNNVNGECTTPTGAAIIKVLCDEFVDEFEFSPRQIGYGIGHKKFEVPNMLRTVLGEKKKKN
;
A
#
# COMPACT_ATOMS: atom_id res chain seq x y z
N MET A 1 -0.78 3.51 -30.57
CA MET A 1 -0.24 4.22 -29.38
C MET A 1 0.14 3.16 -28.35
N SER A 2 1.26 3.33 -27.62
CA SER A 2 1.58 2.50 -26.46
C SER A 2 0.84 3.00 -25.22
N GLU A 3 0.56 2.10 -24.30
CA GLU A 3 -0.01 2.37 -22.98
C GLU A 3 1.08 2.20 -21.92
N LYS A 4 1.21 3.17 -21.02
CA LYS A 4 2.16 3.13 -19.89
C LYS A 4 1.56 2.31 -18.76
N ILE A 5 2.19 1.18 -18.45
CA ILE A 5 1.71 0.22 -17.46
C ILE A 5 2.56 0.27 -16.21
N LEU A 6 1.92 0.33 -15.05
CA LEU A 6 2.51 -0.04 -13.76
C LEU A 6 2.04 -1.44 -13.37
N TYR A 7 2.94 -2.40 -13.34
CA TYR A 7 2.65 -3.78 -12.93
C TYR A 7 3.18 -4.03 -11.52
N PHE A 8 2.28 -4.36 -10.59
CA PHE A 8 2.60 -4.84 -9.25
C PHE A 8 2.79 -6.35 -9.28
N ASP A 9 4.04 -6.77 -9.16
CA ASP A 9 4.40 -8.18 -9.07
C ASP A 9 4.54 -8.57 -7.59
N ILE A 10 3.43 -9.09 -7.04
CA ILE A 10 3.24 -9.38 -5.61
C ILE A 10 3.82 -10.76 -5.28
N ILE A 11 5.15 -10.82 -5.24
CA ILE A 11 5.92 -12.06 -5.04
C ILE A 11 5.69 -12.65 -3.65
N SER A 12 5.88 -11.84 -2.60
CA SER A 12 5.81 -12.28 -1.21
C SER A 12 4.53 -11.81 -0.52
N GLY A 13 4.14 -10.57 -0.79
CA GLY A 13 2.96 -9.89 -0.27
C GLY A 13 3.09 -8.39 -0.48
N ILE A 14 2.21 -7.61 0.15
CA ILE A 14 2.17 -6.16 0.02
C ILE A 14 1.79 -5.48 1.34
N SER A 15 2.53 -4.43 1.68
CA SER A 15 2.22 -3.49 2.76
C SER A 15 2.30 -2.04 2.26
N GLY A 16 1.89 -1.08 3.08
CA GLY A 16 1.95 0.34 2.74
C GLY A 16 3.40 0.81 2.51
N ASP A 17 4.28 0.56 3.47
CA ASP A 17 5.72 0.87 3.37
C ASP A 17 6.40 0.24 2.14
N MET A 18 6.10 -1.03 1.85
CA MET A 18 6.62 -1.73 0.67
C MET A 18 6.11 -1.10 -0.62
N THR A 19 4.87 -0.61 -0.63
CA THR A 19 4.29 0.10 -1.77
C THR A 19 5.04 1.40 -2.02
N LEU A 20 5.16 2.27 -1.01
CA LEU A 20 5.93 3.51 -1.12
C LEU A 20 7.35 3.25 -1.62
N ALA A 21 8.02 2.30 -0.99
CA ALA A 21 9.40 1.96 -1.29
C ALA A 21 9.57 1.46 -2.73
N SER A 22 8.70 0.57 -3.20
CA SER A 22 8.77 0.03 -4.57
C SER A 22 8.55 1.12 -5.62
N LEU A 23 7.60 2.04 -5.39
CA LEU A 23 7.27 3.11 -6.34
C LEU A 23 8.35 4.20 -6.36
N LEU A 24 8.91 4.56 -5.20
CA LEU A 24 10.10 5.43 -5.15
C LEU A 24 11.29 4.80 -5.87
N ASN A 25 11.47 3.48 -5.74
CA ASN A 25 12.56 2.76 -6.38
C ASN A 25 12.42 2.69 -7.92
N LEU A 26 11.23 2.94 -8.49
CA LEU A 26 11.05 3.14 -9.94
C LEU A 26 11.74 4.41 -10.44
N GLY A 27 12.20 5.30 -9.56
CA GLY A 27 12.95 6.51 -9.93
C GLY A 27 12.17 7.80 -9.76
N VAL A 28 11.05 7.80 -9.02
CA VAL A 28 10.41 9.04 -8.59
C VAL A 28 11.38 9.77 -7.64
N PRO A 29 11.78 11.04 -7.94
CA PRO A 29 12.67 11.77 -7.04
C PRO A 29 12.08 11.90 -5.65
N LYS A 30 12.86 11.53 -4.63
CA LYS A 30 12.40 11.54 -3.23
C LYS A 30 12.01 12.94 -2.78
N GLU A 31 12.68 13.97 -3.28
CA GLU A 31 12.43 15.37 -2.95
C GLU A 31 11.02 15.79 -3.39
N ILE A 32 10.62 15.40 -4.60
CA ILE A 32 9.27 15.68 -5.13
C ILE A 32 8.22 14.95 -4.28
N PHE A 33 8.46 13.68 -3.93
CA PHE A 33 7.55 12.94 -3.06
C PHE A 33 7.40 13.60 -1.68
N LEU A 34 8.51 14.04 -1.08
CA LEU A 34 8.50 14.70 0.23
C LEU A 34 7.81 16.06 0.16
N GLU A 35 7.98 16.83 -0.92
CA GLU A 35 7.24 18.09 -1.13
C GLU A 35 5.72 17.85 -1.23
N GLU A 36 5.30 16.81 -1.96
CA GLU A 36 3.89 16.46 -2.10
C GLU A 36 3.28 15.97 -0.79
N ILE A 37 3.93 15.05 -0.06
CA ILE A 37 3.37 14.49 1.19
C ILE A 37 3.25 15.55 2.29
N HIS A 38 4.13 16.56 2.32
CA HIS A 38 4.01 17.67 3.26
C HIS A 38 2.78 18.56 3.02
N LYS A 39 2.13 18.48 1.84
CA LYS A 39 0.86 19.16 1.59
C LYS A 39 -0.30 18.60 2.40
N LEU A 40 -0.12 17.44 3.05
CA LEU A 40 -1.07 16.86 4.02
C LEU A 40 -1.23 17.73 5.28
N LYS A 41 -0.33 18.70 5.52
CA LYS A 41 -0.33 19.59 6.71
C LYS A 41 -0.17 18.86 8.04
N MET A 42 0.43 17.67 8.01
CA MET A 42 0.79 16.87 9.19
C MET A 42 2.31 16.73 9.35
N SER A 43 3.10 17.59 8.69
CA SER A 43 4.56 17.47 8.61
C SER A 43 5.27 17.49 9.96
N ASP A 44 4.64 18.07 10.98
CA ASP A 44 5.16 18.08 12.34
C ASP A 44 4.89 16.78 13.12
N GLU A 45 4.06 15.87 12.60
CA GLU A 45 3.66 14.63 13.29
C GLU A 45 4.52 13.42 12.89
N PHE A 46 5.16 13.47 11.72
CA PHE A 46 5.96 12.37 11.19
C PHE A 46 7.23 12.82 10.47
N ASN A 47 8.16 11.90 10.31
CA ASN A 47 9.30 11.99 9.39
C ASN A 47 9.38 10.73 8.55
N ILE A 48 9.84 10.84 7.30
CA ILE A 48 9.99 9.69 6.40
C ILE A 48 11.48 9.45 6.15
N ASN A 49 11.97 8.30 6.58
CA ASN A 49 13.32 7.83 6.26
C ASN A 49 13.25 6.94 5.01
N ILE A 50 13.95 7.35 3.95
CA ILE A 50 14.06 6.60 2.69
C ILE A 50 15.51 6.17 2.54
N SER A 51 15.76 4.87 2.54
CA SER A 51 17.12 4.31 2.50
C SER A 51 17.24 3.16 1.50
N SER A 52 18.45 2.93 1.01
CA SER A 52 18.76 1.73 0.23
C SER A 52 19.00 0.56 1.18
N LYS A 53 18.45 -0.61 0.85
CA LYS A 53 18.59 -1.84 1.64
C LYS A 53 18.82 -3.02 0.72
N THR A 54 19.52 -4.04 1.23
CA THR A 54 19.70 -5.32 0.55
C THR A 54 18.95 -6.42 1.30
N GLU A 55 18.15 -7.19 0.58
CA GLU A 55 17.44 -8.39 1.06
C GLU A 55 17.81 -9.57 0.16
N ASN A 56 18.42 -10.61 0.72
CA ASN A 56 18.84 -11.81 -0.03
C ASN A 56 19.63 -11.50 -1.32
N GLY A 57 20.51 -10.49 -1.28
CA GLY A 57 21.34 -10.05 -2.41
C GLY A 57 20.65 -9.10 -3.40
N ILE A 58 19.36 -8.82 -3.22
CA ILE A 58 18.59 -7.88 -4.05
C ILE A 58 18.60 -6.52 -3.38
N VAL A 59 19.05 -5.50 -4.11
CA VAL A 59 19.03 -4.11 -3.66
C VAL A 59 17.67 -3.50 -3.96
N GLY A 60 17.09 -2.81 -2.97
CA GLY A 60 15.85 -2.08 -3.10
C GLY A 60 15.82 -0.87 -2.17
N THR A 61 14.66 -0.23 -2.12
CA THR A 61 14.39 0.87 -1.19
C THR A 61 13.68 0.33 0.04
N LYS A 62 13.94 0.94 1.19
CA LYS A 62 13.18 0.79 2.43
C LYS A 62 12.65 2.15 2.83
N VAL A 63 11.37 2.22 3.17
CA VAL A 63 10.70 3.41 3.69
C VAL A 63 10.32 3.16 5.13
N GLU A 64 10.59 4.12 6.01
CA GLU A 64 10.23 4.09 7.42
C GLU A 64 9.52 5.39 7.78
N VAL A 65 8.24 5.30 8.18
CA VAL A 65 7.51 6.44 8.74
C VAL A 65 7.75 6.47 10.24
N ILE A 66 8.36 7.55 10.72
CA ILE A 66 8.72 7.77 12.11
C ILE A 66 7.74 8.79 12.69
N THR A 67 6.88 8.38 13.61
CA THR A 67 5.86 9.26 14.20
C THR A 67 6.33 9.83 15.54
N LYS A 68 5.94 11.07 15.86
CA LYS A 68 6.29 11.70 17.16
C LYS A 68 5.43 11.20 18.32
N GLU A 69 4.16 10.90 18.05
CA GLU A 69 3.23 10.32 19.02
C GLU A 69 2.72 8.95 18.54
N LYS A 70 2.55 8.02 19.48
CA LYS A 70 2.17 6.63 19.17
C LYS A 70 0.66 6.35 19.22
N HIS A 71 -0.18 7.29 19.68
CA HIS A 71 -1.54 6.95 20.13
C HIS A 71 -2.66 7.91 19.69
N THR A 72 -2.47 8.73 18.65
CA THR A 72 -3.57 9.47 18.03
C THR A 72 -4.31 8.55 17.07
N HIS A 73 -5.23 7.73 17.61
CA HIS A 73 -6.15 6.94 16.79
C HIS A 73 -7.23 7.87 16.22
N ARG A 74 -7.22 8.01 14.88
CA ARG A 74 -8.22 8.77 14.15
C ARG A 74 -9.33 7.84 13.64
N ASN A 75 -10.56 8.31 13.66
CA ASN A 75 -11.66 7.64 12.99
C ASN A 75 -11.67 8.02 11.49
N LEU A 76 -12.55 7.41 10.69
CA LEU A 76 -12.62 7.67 9.25
C LEU A 76 -12.98 9.12 8.91
N VAL A 77 -13.84 9.75 9.71
CA VAL A 77 -14.26 11.15 9.53
C VAL A 77 -13.06 12.08 9.72
N ASP A 78 -12.31 11.91 10.81
CA ASP A 78 -11.11 12.69 11.10
C ASP A 78 -10.08 12.58 9.96
N ILE A 79 -9.89 11.38 9.41
CA ILE A 79 -8.96 11.13 8.28
C ILE A 79 -9.45 11.83 7.01
N PHE A 80 -10.75 11.81 6.74
CA PHE A 80 -11.31 12.47 5.55
C PHE A 80 -11.19 14.00 5.64
N GLU A 81 -11.40 14.57 6.83
CA GLU A 81 -11.17 15.99 7.10
C GLU A 81 -9.71 16.38 6.85
N VAL A 82 -8.75 15.62 7.39
CA VAL A 82 -7.31 15.81 7.13
C VAL A 82 -7.00 15.82 5.62
N ILE A 83 -7.56 14.86 4.87
CA ILE A 83 -7.34 14.77 3.43
C ILE A 83 -7.99 15.95 2.70
N ASP A 84 -9.20 16.36 3.09
CA ASP A 84 -9.92 17.47 2.46
C ASP A 84 -9.22 18.81 2.67
N GLU A 85 -8.77 19.07 3.90
CA GLU A 85 -8.08 20.31 4.27
C GLU A 85 -6.64 20.39 3.73
N SER A 86 -6.10 19.28 3.24
CA SER A 86 -4.78 19.25 2.61
C SER A 86 -4.72 20.05 1.29
N ASN A 87 -3.50 20.40 0.88
CA ASN A 87 -3.24 21.03 -0.42
C ASN A 87 -2.89 19.99 -1.51
N LEU A 88 -3.22 18.72 -1.29
CA LEU A 88 -3.04 17.66 -2.28
C LEU A 88 -3.96 17.89 -3.49
N ASN A 89 -3.61 17.33 -4.64
CA ASN A 89 -4.49 17.39 -5.80
C ASN A 89 -5.72 16.47 -5.62
N GLU A 90 -6.80 16.75 -6.36
CA GLU A 90 -8.06 16.03 -6.22
C GLU A 90 -7.98 14.54 -6.59
N ASN A 91 -7.10 14.16 -7.52
CA ASN A 91 -6.90 12.75 -7.87
C ASN A 91 -6.29 11.97 -6.70
N VAL A 92 -5.29 12.56 -6.03
CA VAL A 92 -4.65 11.97 -4.84
C VAL A 92 -5.66 11.87 -3.70
N LYS A 93 -6.41 12.95 -3.40
CA LYS A 93 -7.46 12.93 -2.36
C LYS A 93 -8.49 11.83 -2.63
N SER A 94 -8.99 11.77 -3.86
CA SER A 94 -10.00 10.78 -4.27
C SER A 94 -9.51 9.35 -4.13
N LYS A 95 -8.27 9.05 -4.57
CA LYS A 95 -7.66 7.71 -4.41
C LYS A 95 -7.48 7.35 -2.94
N ALA A 96 -6.88 8.24 -2.15
CA ALA A 96 -6.62 7.98 -0.73
C ALA A 96 -7.92 7.71 0.05
N LYS A 97 -8.97 8.51 -0.18
CA LYS A 97 -10.29 8.30 0.44
C LYS A 97 -10.93 6.98 0.04
N LYS A 98 -10.81 6.55 -1.21
CA LYS A 98 -11.31 5.23 -1.64
C LYS A 98 -10.58 4.08 -0.95
N ILE A 99 -9.27 4.19 -0.75
CA ILE A 99 -8.48 3.20 -0.01
C ILE A 99 -8.94 3.13 1.44
N PHE A 100 -9.06 4.28 2.12
CA PHE A 100 -9.57 4.33 3.49
C PHE A 100 -11.01 3.82 3.63
N MET A 101 -11.88 4.14 2.68
CA MET A 101 -13.24 3.62 2.64
C MET A 101 -13.25 2.09 2.55
N ALA A 102 -12.43 1.49 1.67
CA ALA A 102 -12.35 0.04 1.55
C ALA A 102 -11.88 -0.65 2.86
N ILE A 103 -10.98 -0.01 3.60
CA ILE A 103 -10.57 -0.51 4.92
C ILE A 103 -11.71 -0.33 5.93
N GLY A 104 -12.32 0.85 5.98
CA GLY A 104 -13.47 1.13 6.85
C GLY A 104 -14.60 0.13 6.66
N GLU A 105 -15.03 -0.14 5.43
CA GLU A 105 -16.07 -1.13 5.15
C GLU A 105 -15.71 -2.53 5.66
N ALA A 106 -14.45 -2.94 5.50
CA ALA A 106 -13.98 -4.24 5.97
C ALA A 106 -13.94 -4.32 7.50
N GLU A 107 -13.40 -3.31 8.16
CA GLU A 107 -13.34 -3.22 9.62
C GLU A 107 -14.74 -3.17 10.23
N ALA A 108 -15.68 -2.40 9.67
CA ALA A 108 -17.07 -2.36 10.12
C ALA A 108 -17.67 -3.76 10.17
N LYS A 109 -17.44 -4.52 9.10
CA LYS A 109 -17.99 -5.85 8.95
C LYS A 109 -17.35 -6.87 9.87
N VAL A 110 -16.03 -6.84 10.02
CA VAL A 110 -15.30 -7.72 10.95
C VAL A 110 -15.71 -7.46 12.39
N HIS A 111 -15.94 -6.20 12.76
CA HIS A 111 -16.34 -5.79 14.11
C HIS A 111 -17.85 -5.80 14.35
N GLY A 112 -18.67 -6.08 13.34
CA GLY A 112 -20.14 -6.06 13.47
C GLY A 112 -20.71 -4.69 13.81
N THR A 113 -20.08 -3.62 13.31
CA THR A 113 -20.43 -2.22 13.56
C THR A 113 -20.71 -1.47 12.24
N THR A 114 -21.09 -0.21 12.34
CA THR A 114 -21.27 0.69 11.18
C THR A 114 -20.00 1.48 10.91
N ILE A 115 -19.82 1.93 9.67
CA ILE A 115 -18.62 2.66 9.26
C ILE A 115 -18.36 3.92 10.11
N ASP A 116 -19.42 4.64 10.49
CA ASP A 116 -19.35 5.85 11.33
C ASP A 116 -18.92 5.58 12.78
N LYS A 117 -18.92 4.31 13.21
CA LYS A 117 -18.58 3.90 14.59
C LYS A 117 -17.24 3.17 14.67
N ILE A 118 -16.51 3.08 13.56
CA ILE A 118 -15.20 2.43 13.55
C ILE A 118 -14.18 3.36 14.19
N HIS A 119 -13.49 2.82 15.19
CA HIS A 119 -12.21 3.34 15.63
C HIS A 119 -11.13 2.44 15.05
N PHE A 120 -10.28 3.01 14.21
CA PHE A 120 -9.19 2.24 13.64
C PHE A 120 -8.12 2.01 14.72
N HIS A 121 -7.95 0.75 15.08
CA HIS A 121 -6.93 0.32 16.03
C HIS A 121 -5.53 0.43 15.41
N GLU A 122 -5.34 -0.13 14.21
CA GLU A 122 -4.02 -0.18 13.56
C GLU A 122 -3.92 0.75 12.33
N VAL A 123 -5.03 1.04 11.66
CA VAL A 123 -5.05 1.80 10.38
C VAL A 123 -5.30 3.31 10.57
N GLY A 124 -5.69 3.74 11.78
CA GLY A 124 -5.94 5.14 12.11
C GLY A 124 -4.67 5.89 12.52
N ALA A 125 -3.55 5.17 12.59
CA ALA A 125 -2.26 5.70 12.95
C ALA A 125 -1.63 6.48 11.77
N ILE A 126 -0.74 7.39 12.12
CA ILE A 126 -0.11 8.32 11.17
C ILE A 126 0.68 7.57 10.09
N ASP A 127 1.28 6.43 10.41
CA ASP A 127 1.99 5.57 9.45
C ASP A 127 1.08 5.09 8.32
N SER A 128 -0.12 4.59 8.65
CA SER A 128 -1.10 4.16 7.66
C SER A 128 -1.63 5.32 6.80
N ILE A 129 -1.78 6.52 7.37
CA ILE A 129 -2.13 7.72 6.61
C ILE A 129 -1.04 8.10 5.61
N VAL A 130 0.21 8.12 6.06
CA VAL A 130 1.36 8.43 5.19
C VAL A 130 1.51 7.38 4.09
N ASP A 131 1.29 6.10 4.40
CA ASP A 131 1.36 5.01 3.43
C ASP A 131 0.28 5.14 2.34
N ILE A 132 -0.98 5.35 2.72
CA ILE A 132 -2.11 5.41 1.78
C ILE A 132 -2.05 6.67 0.92
N VAL A 133 -1.80 7.82 1.56
CA VAL A 133 -1.67 9.10 0.85
C VAL A 133 -0.43 9.09 -0.03
N GLY A 134 0.69 8.58 0.49
CA GLY A 134 1.94 8.49 -0.25
C GLY A 134 1.86 7.56 -1.46
N ALA A 135 1.17 6.42 -1.35
CA ALA A 135 0.96 5.53 -2.49
C ALA A 135 0.11 6.21 -3.56
N SER A 136 -0.92 6.96 -3.14
CA SER A 136 -1.77 7.74 -4.03
C SER A 136 -0.99 8.83 -4.77
N ILE A 137 -0.09 9.55 -4.08
CA ILE A 137 0.83 10.54 -4.66
C ILE A 137 1.75 9.88 -5.68
N LEU A 138 2.44 8.79 -5.30
CA LEU A 138 3.45 8.16 -6.15
C LEU A 138 2.84 7.60 -7.44
N VAL A 139 1.66 6.98 -7.37
CA VAL A 139 0.95 6.52 -8.57
C VAL A 139 0.50 7.70 -9.44
N ASP A 140 0.07 8.81 -8.84
CA ASP A 140 -0.29 10.03 -9.56
C ASP A 140 0.92 10.64 -10.30
N LEU A 141 2.07 10.77 -9.62
CA LEU A 141 3.32 11.27 -10.19
C LEU A 141 3.87 10.40 -11.33
N LEU A 142 3.60 9.08 -11.31
CA LEU A 142 4.02 8.17 -12.37
C LEU A 142 3.21 8.37 -13.66
N CYS A 143 2.05 9.04 -13.61
CA CYS A 143 1.18 9.30 -14.77
C CYS A 143 0.99 8.06 -15.66
N VAL A 144 0.66 6.92 -15.04
CA VAL A 144 0.41 5.67 -15.77
C VAL A 144 -1.00 5.64 -16.33
N ASP A 145 -1.16 4.97 -17.48
CA ASP A 145 -2.47 4.81 -18.11
C ASP A 145 -3.25 3.67 -17.44
N LYS A 146 -2.54 2.65 -16.95
CA LYS A 146 -3.14 1.47 -16.32
C LYS A 146 -2.24 0.85 -15.26
N VAL A 147 -2.86 0.40 -14.17
CA VAL A 147 -2.24 -0.37 -13.10
C VAL A 147 -2.72 -1.81 -13.19
N CYS A 148 -1.79 -2.75 -13.26
CA CYS A 148 -2.07 -4.18 -13.23
C CYS A 148 -1.37 -4.81 -12.04
N ALA A 149 -1.85 -5.97 -11.57
CA ALA A 149 -1.21 -6.70 -10.47
C ALA A 149 -1.29 -8.21 -10.65
N SER A 150 -0.30 -8.95 -10.16
CA SER A 150 -0.41 -10.40 -10.02
C SER A 150 -1.34 -10.79 -8.87
N THR A 151 -1.64 -12.08 -8.78
CA THR A 151 -2.36 -12.70 -7.65
C THR A 151 -1.72 -12.31 -6.31
N VAL A 152 -2.53 -11.88 -5.34
CA VAL A 152 -2.05 -11.36 -4.05
C VAL A 152 -1.63 -12.51 -3.13
N SER A 153 -0.35 -12.57 -2.77
CA SER A 153 0.17 -13.51 -1.76
C SER A 153 -0.10 -13.00 -0.34
N VAL A 154 -0.73 -13.80 0.52
CA VAL A 154 -1.30 -13.28 1.80
C VAL A 154 -0.66 -13.82 3.08
N GLY A 155 0.20 -14.84 3.01
CA GLY A 155 0.83 -15.45 4.19
C GLY A 155 -0.03 -16.52 4.86
N SER A 156 0.41 -16.96 6.05
CA SER A 156 -0.28 -17.96 6.88
C SER A 156 0.06 -17.82 8.37
N GLY A 157 -0.66 -18.56 9.22
CA GLY A 157 -0.38 -18.64 10.66
C GLY A 157 -1.26 -17.70 11.48
N PHE A 158 -0.69 -17.13 12.55
CA PHE A 158 -1.38 -16.20 13.44
C PHE A 158 -0.49 -15.00 13.76
N VAL A 159 -1.10 -13.83 13.97
CA VAL A 159 -0.41 -12.60 14.39
C VAL A 159 -0.97 -12.14 15.74
N LYS A 160 -0.09 -11.63 16.60
CA LYS A 160 -0.47 -10.97 17.85
C LYS A 160 -0.61 -9.47 17.61
N CYS A 161 -1.78 -8.94 17.88
CA CYS A 161 -2.21 -7.56 17.62
C CYS A 161 -3.01 -7.02 18.82
N GLU A 162 -3.55 -5.81 18.73
CA GLU A 162 -4.44 -5.24 19.77
C GLU A 162 -5.69 -6.09 20.01
N HIS A 163 -6.14 -6.83 19.00
CA HIS A 163 -7.26 -7.77 19.06
C HIS A 163 -6.87 -9.15 19.60
N GLY A 164 -5.66 -9.29 20.16
CA GLY A 164 -5.13 -10.58 20.63
C GLY A 164 -4.48 -11.36 19.50
N ILE A 165 -4.70 -12.68 19.47
CA ILE A 165 -4.12 -13.56 18.46
C ILE A 165 -5.18 -13.83 17.38
N ILE A 166 -4.91 -13.37 16.16
CA ILE A 166 -5.83 -13.49 15.03
C ILE A 166 -5.20 -14.31 13.90
N PRO A 167 -6.02 -15.01 13.07
CA PRO A 167 -5.50 -15.77 11.94
C PRO A 167 -4.89 -14.86 10.89
N ILE A 168 -3.94 -15.41 10.13
CA ILE A 168 -3.41 -14.81 8.90
C ILE A 168 -4.00 -15.59 7.71
N PRO A 169 -4.57 -14.90 6.70
CA PRO A 169 -4.65 -13.44 6.56
C PRO A 169 -5.56 -12.82 7.63
N ALA A 170 -5.22 -11.60 8.08
CA ALA A 170 -6.03 -10.90 9.06
C ALA A 170 -7.48 -10.78 8.56
N PRO A 171 -8.51 -10.83 9.44
CA PRO A 171 -9.91 -10.80 9.00
C PRO A 171 -10.26 -9.60 8.11
N ALA A 172 -9.74 -8.41 8.43
CA ALA A 172 -9.91 -7.21 7.60
C ALA A 172 -9.24 -7.36 6.23
N THR A 173 -8.01 -7.88 6.17
CA THR A 173 -7.31 -8.20 4.90
C THR A 173 -8.15 -9.12 4.02
N MET A 174 -8.70 -10.20 4.59
CA MET A 174 -9.52 -11.16 3.85
C MET A 174 -10.84 -10.54 3.36
N GLU A 175 -11.48 -9.70 4.18
CA GLU A 175 -12.69 -8.99 3.79
C GLU A 175 -12.43 -7.99 2.67
N ILE A 176 -11.32 -7.23 2.74
CA ILE A 176 -10.87 -6.32 1.69
C ILE A 176 -10.68 -7.11 0.39
N LEU A 177 -9.96 -8.24 0.41
CA LEU A 177 -9.61 -8.99 -0.81
C LEU A 177 -10.76 -9.79 -1.45
N LYS A 178 -12.02 -9.64 -1.00
CA LYS A 178 -13.17 -10.24 -1.71
C LYS A 178 -13.24 -9.78 -3.16
N GLY A 179 -13.27 -10.75 -4.08
CA GLY A 179 -13.28 -10.52 -5.52
C GLY A 179 -11.89 -10.32 -6.14
N VAL A 180 -10.83 -10.32 -5.34
CA VAL A 180 -9.43 -10.24 -5.79
C VAL A 180 -8.83 -11.65 -5.81
N PRO A 181 -8.07 -12.05 -6.85
CA PRO A 181 -7.36 -13.32 -6.83
C PRO A 181 -6.29 -13.31 -5.73
N ILE A 182 -6.36 -14.30 -4.85
CA ILE A 182 -5.41 -14.47 -3.74
C ILE A 182 -4.71 -15.82 -3.83
N LYS A 183 -3.49 -15.86 -3.29
CA LYS A 183 -2.72 -17.07 -3.08
C LYS A 183 -2.42 -17.23 -1.59
N LEU A 184 -3.09 -18.21 -0.98
CA LEU A 184 -2.66 -18.73 0.31
C LEU A 184 -1.30 -19.42 0.12
N ASN A 185 -0.34 -19.10 0.98
CA ASN A 185 0.99 -19.69 0.96
C ASN A 185 1.38 -20.16 2.36
N ASN A 186 2.48 -20.88 2.51
CA ASN A 186 2.93 -21.43 3.80
C ASN A 186 3.94 -20.51 4.50
N VAL A 187 4.09 -19.25 4.05
CA VAL A 187 4.99 -18.31 4.72
C VAL A 187 4.35 -17.94 6.06
N ASN A 188 5.04 -18.26 7.15
CA ASN A 188 4.54 -17.99 8.50
C ASN A 188 4.66 -16.49 8.80
N GLY A 189 3.52 -15.81 8.89
CA GLY A 189 3.42 -14.39 9.13
C GLY A 189 2.59 -13.65 8.09
N GLU A 190 2.16 -12.45 8.47
CA GLU A 190 1.31 -11.60 7.64
C GLU A 190 2.16 -10.95 6.54
N CYS A 191 2.10 -11.53 5.35
CA CYS A 191 2.81 -11.01 4.17
C CYS A 191 2.05 -9.87 3.50
N THR A 192 0.71 -9.90 3.53
CA THR A 192 -0.13 -8.79 3.07
C THR A 192 -0.89 -8.19 4.23
N THR A 193 -0.68 -6.89 4.48
CA THR A 193 -1.36 -6.15 5.54
C THR A 193 -2.71 -5.61 5.05
N PRO A 194 -3.64 -5.23 5.94
CA PRO A 194 -4.90 -4.58 5.54
C PRO A 194 -4.66 -3.35 4.64
N THR A 195 -3.68 -2.52 5.00
CA THR A 195 -3.27 -1.34 4.23
C THR A 195 -2.79 -1.72 2.82
N GLY A 196 -1.89 -2.69 2.70
CA GLY A 196 -1.40 -3.15 1.39
C GLY A 196 -2.50 -3.75 0.52
N ALA A 197 -3.39 -4.54 1.11
CA ALA A 197 -4.55 -5.11 0.41
C ALA A 197 -5.51 -4.05 -0.12
N ALA A 198 -5.80 -3.00 0.67
CA ALA A 198 -6.69 -1.93 0.26
C ALA A 198 -6.06 -1.07 -0.84
N ILE A 199 -4.77 -0.75 -0.72
CA ILE A 199 -4.01 -0.02 -1.74
C ILE A 199 -4.13 -0.75 -3.09
N ILE A 200 -3.77 -2.03 -3.14
CA ILE A 200 -3.79 -2.74 -4.43
C ILE A 200 -5.20 -2.95 -4.96
N LYS A 201 -6.18 -3.26 -4.10
CA LYS A 201 -7.57 -3.44 -4.53
C LYS A 201 -8.13 -2.18 -5.20
N VAL A 202 -7.81 -1.01 -4.68
CA VAL A 202 -8.36 0.26 -5.18
C VAL A 202 -7.57 0.81 -6.37
N LEU A 203 -6.25 0.65 -6.36
CA LEU A 203 -5.39 1.21 -7.42
C LEU A 203 -5.30 0.31 -8.65
N CYS A 204 -5.52 -1.00 -8.53
CA CYS A 204 -5.39 -1.95 -9.62
C CYS A 204 -6.63 -1.93 -10.54
N ASP A 205 -6.40 -1.77 -11.85
CA ASP A 205 -7.44 -1.87 -12.87
C ASP A 205 -7.69 -3.33 -13.29
N GLU A 206 -6.66 -4.18 -13.24
CA GLU A 206 -6.73 -5.57 -13.69
C GLU A 206 -5.74 -6.47 -12.94
N PHE A 207 -6.27 -7.53 -12.32
CA PHE A 207 -5.43 -8.60 -11.77
C PHE A 207 -5.15 -9.66 -12.85
N VAL A 208 -3.88 -9.89 -13.17
CA VAL A 208 -3.41 -10.73 -14.26
C VAL A 208 -2.01 -11.28 -13.97
N ASP A 209 -1.86 -12.61 -13.96
CA ASP A 209 -0.55 -13.26 -13.71
C ASP A 209 0.30 -13.38 -14.99
N GLU A 210 -0.34 -13.63 -16.14
CA GLU A 210 0.31 -13.72 -17.44
C GLU A 210 0.14 -12.40 -18.22
N PHE A 211 1.14 -11.52 -18.14
CA PHE A 211 1.04 -10.19 -18.71
C PHE A 211 2.21 -9.84 -19.65
N GLU A 212 1.89 -9.65 -20.93
CA GLU A 212 2.87 -9.25 -21.95
C GLU A 212 2.98 -7.72 -22.06
N PHE A 213 4.16 -7.19 -21.75
CA PHE A 213 4.55 -5.78 -21.92
C PHE A 213 6.08 -5.66 -21.96
N SER A 214 6.60 -4.47 -22.28
CA SER A 214 8.04 -4.20 -22.31
C SER A 214 8.47 -3.43 -21.05
N PRO A 215 9.20 -4.05 -20.10
CA PRO A 215 9.72 -3.37 -18.92
C PRO A 215 10.66 -2.23 -19.27
N ARG A 216 10.55 -1.11 -18.55
CA ARG A 216 11.43 0.06 -18.67
C ARG A 216 12.16 0.36 -17.36
N GLN A 217 11.46 0.27 -16.23
CA GLN A 217 12.01 0.49 -14.89
C GLN A 217 11.48 -0.59 -13.94
N ILE A 218 12.29 -0.97 -12.96
CA ILE A 218 11.94 -1.99 -11.95
C ILE A 218 12.22 -1.38 -10.59
N GLY A 219 11.25 -1.46 -9.71
CA GLY A 219 11.33 -1.01 -8.33
C GLY A 219 11.22 -2.17 -7.36
N TYR A 220 12.04 -2.18 -6.32
CA TYR A 220 11.97 -3.12 -5.21
C TYR A 220 11.73 -2.37 -3.90
N GLY A 221 10.59 -2.66 -3.26
CA GLY A 221 10.25 -2.18 -1.92
C GLY A 221 10.48 -3.26 -0.87
N ILE A 222 11.40 -3.02 0.06
CA ILE A 222 11.79 -3.99 1.11
C ILE A 222 10.98 -3.72 2.37
N GLY A 223 10.28 -4.75 2.85
CA GLY A 223 9.44 -4.64 4.05
C GLY A 223 10.21 -4.77 5.36
N HIS A 224 9.55 -4.41 6.47
CA HIS A 224 10.16 -4.47 7.80
C HIS A 224 10.27 -5.88 8.39
N LYS A 225 9.28 -6.74 8.13
CA LYS A 225 9.23 -8.12 8.67
C LYS A 225 10.27 -9.00 7.97
N LYS A 226 10.73 -10.03 8.69
CA LYS A 226 11.61 -11.06 8.16
C LYS A 226 10.84 -12.37 8.03
N PHE A 227 10.93 -12.99 6.86
CA PHE A 227 10.33 -14.29 6.56
C PHE A 227 11.41 -15.24 6.03
N GLU A 228 11.05 -16.50 5.83
CA GLU A 228 11.90 -17.50 5.17
C GLU A 228 12.15 -17.20 3.69
N VAL A 229 11.29 -16.36 3.11
CA VAL A 229 11.40 -15.82 1.75
C VAL A 229 11.69 -14.31 1.80
N PRO A 230 12.26 -13.71 0.74
CA PRO A 230 12.49 -12.26 0.72
C PRO A 230 11.16 -11.49 0.92
N ASN A 231 11.11 -10.63 1.93
CA ASN A 231 9.97 -9.75 2.17
C ASN A 231 10.09 -8.49 1.32
N MET A 232 9.66 -8.58 0.06
CA MET A 232 9.74 -7.49 -0.90
C MET A 232 8.58 -7.48 -1.88
N LEU A 233 8.24 -6.26 -2.32
CA LEU A 233 7.31 -5.97 -3.39
C LEU A 233 8.10 -5.54 -4.61
N ARG A 234 7.83 -6.16 -5.77
CA ARG A 234 8.39 -5.73 -7.04
C ARG A 234 7.34 -4.95 -7.82
N THR A 235 7.71 -3.78 -8.31
CA THR A 235 6.92 -3.04 -9.30
C THR A 235 7.70 -2.93 -10.59
N VAL A 236 7.00 -2.95 -11.72
CA VAL A 236 7.61 -2.84 -13.04
C VAL A 236 6.84 -1.80 -13.82
N LEU A 237 7.52 -0.71 -14.19
CA LEU A 237 6.99 0.28 -15.10
C LEU A 237 7.40 -0.07 -16.52
N GLY A 238 6.45 -0.11 -17.44
CA GLY A 238 6.72 -0.47 -18.82
C GLY A 238 5.69 0.04 -19.81
N GLU A 239 5.79 -0.45 -21.04
CA GLU A 239 4.91 -0.07 -22.15
C GLU A 239 4.24 -1.29 -22.77
N LYS A 240 2.95 -1.20 -23.05
CA LYS A 240 2.20 -2.20 -23.81
C LYS A 240 1.74 -1.61 -25.13
N LYS A 241 2.01 -2.31 -26.25
CA LYS A 241 1.46 -1.91 -27.54
C LYS A 241 -0.04 -2.22 -27.56
N LYS A 242 -0.88 -1.22 -27.83
CA LYS A 242 -2.30 -1.48 -28.09
C LYS A 242 -2.42 -2.40 -29.31
N LYS A 243 -3.12 -3.52 -29.18
CA LYS A 243 -3.50 -4.35 -30.33
C LYS A 243 -4.48 -3.52 -31.16
N ASN A 244 -4.15 -3.28 -32.43
CA ASN A 244 -5.04 -2.62 -33.39
C ASN A 244 -6.32 -3.44 -33.59
#